data_AF-A0A139IN27-F1
#
_entry.id   AF-A0A139IN27-F1
#
_cell.length_a   1.000
_cell.length_b   1.000
_cell.length_c   1.000
_cell.angle_alpha   90.00
_cell.angle_beta   90.00
_cell.angle_gamma   90.00
#
_symmetry.space_group_name_H-M   'P 1'
#
loop_
_entity.id
_entity.type
_entity.pdbx_description
1 polymer ?
#
loop_
_entity_poly.entity_id
_entity_poly.type
_entity_poly.pdbx_seq_one_letter_code
_entity_poly.pdbx_strand_id
1 'polypeptide(L)'
;MTDINQPAHITPATQIVNTNDNQQPTRISQESPLLSLPPELRNQIYDLILVYPPGTKPTITPTFSPPPLLSVCSQIRCEALKLWLSANTFSITIFDCDVGLAKRFQNTFTATSGLKEAPKMSFRMKGSPYWGNLMKWCEAVYKGETTWFQCKKEGAKGLSVVVTAATRMAGTPGRKGWDRVREDLEGWRHVAGLVDEGWLDDDEVGERSELI
;
A
#
# COMPACT_ATOMS: atom_id res chain seq x y z
N MET A 1 -29.84 -70.63 -35.81
CA MET A 1 -29.80 -69.52 -34.83
C MET A 1 -28.77 -69.90 -33.77
N THR A 2 -27.68 -69.11 -33.71
CA THR A 2 -26.74 -68.89 -32.58
C THR A 2 -25.94 -70.06 -31.99
N ASP A 3 -24.78 -70.30 -32.61
CA ASP A 3 -23.40 -70.09 -32.11
C ASP A 3 -23.01 -70.19 -30.61
N ILE A 4 -22.00 -71.07 -30.41
CA ILE A 4 -20.65 -70.84 -29.85
C ILE A 4 -20.44 -70.79 -28.32
N ASN A 5 -19.81 -71.89 -27.87
CA ASN A 5 -18.63 -72.05 -26.99
C ASN A 5 -18.44 -71.17 -25.73
N GLN A 6 -18.52 -71.87 -24.59
CA GLN A 6 -17.56 -71.97 -23.47
C GLN A 6 -16.29 -71.08 -23.51
N PRO A 7 -15.87 -70.56 -22.35
CA PRO A 7 -14.45 -70.30 -22.11
C PRO A 7 -13.92 -71.04 -20.87
N ALA A 8 -12.72 -71.62 -21.03
CA ALA A 8 -11.87 -72.13 -19.98
C ALA A 8 -10.87 -71.05 -19.49
N HIS A 9 -10.53 -71.12 -18.21
CA HIS A 9 -9.52 -70.35 -17.46
C HIS A 9 -8.16 -70.23 -18.16
N ILE A 10 -7.50 -69.05 -18.10
CA ILE A 10 -6.04 -68.90 -17.86
C ILE A 10 -5.73 -67.58 -17.11
N THR A 11 -4.85 -67.70 -16.11
CA THR A 11 -4.24 -66.78 -15.12
C THR A 11 -3.53 -65.53 -15.71
N PRO A 12 -3.42 -64.40 -14.98
CA PRO A 12 -2.73 -63.20 -15.45
C PRO A 12 -1.20 -63.30 -15.33
N ALA A 13 -0.50 -62.95 -16.41
CA ALA A 13 0.96 -62.77 -16.43
C ALA A 13 1.31 -61.33 -15.98
N THR A 14 2.08 -61.23 -14.90
CA THR A 14 2.71 -60.00 -14.42
C THR A 14 3.72 -59.48 -15.43
N GLN A 15 3.42 -58.36 -16.10
CA GLN A 15 4.40 -57.59 -16.86
C GLN A 15 5.01 -56.52 -15.97
N ILE A 16 6.32 -56.63 -15.73
CA ILE A 16 7.14 -55.64 -15.05
C ILE A 16 7.38 -54.50 -16.05
N VAL A 17 6.73 -53.35 -15.84
CA VAL A 17 7.01 -52.12 -16.58
C VAL A 17 8.22 -51.44 -15.92
N ASN A 18 9.34 -51.44 -16.64
CA ASN A 18 10.52 -50.66 -16.28
C ASN A 18 10.26 -49.17 -16.59
N THR A 19 9.87 -48.40 -15.58
CA THR A 19 9.85 -46.93 -15.65
C THR A 19 11.25 -46.37 -15.39
N ASN A 20 12.03 -46.18 -16.46
CA ASN A 20 13.12 -45.22 -16.48
C ASN A 20 12.58 -43.90 -17.03
N ASP A 21 11.98 -43.10 -16.15
CA ASP A 21 11.53 -41.74 -16.49
C ASP A 21 12.32 -40.72 -15.66
N ASN A 22 13.52 -40.40 -16.16
CA ASN A 22 14.29 -39.25 -15.71
C ASN A 22 14.09 -38.09 -16.68
N GLN A 23 12.84 -37.78 -17.01
CA GLN A 23 12.50 -36.58 -17.77
C GLN A 23 12.36 -35.40 -16.81
N GLN A 24 13.47 -34.68 -16.65
CA GLN A 24 13.43 -33.32 -16.10
C GLN A 24 12.54 -32.47 -17.02
N PRO A 25 11.51 -31.77 -16.50
CA PRO A 25 10.60 -31.01 -17.35
C PRO A 25 11.39 -29.96 -18.13
N THR A 26 11.39 -30.08 -19.45
CA THR A 26 11.94 -29.10 -20.37
C THR A 26 11.28 -27.76 -20.08
N ARG A 27 12.06 -26.79 -19.58
CA ARG A 27 11.62 -25.40 -19.46
C ARG A 27 11.25 -24.91 -20.85
N ILE A 28 9.95 -24.80 -21.13
CA ILE A 28 9.47 -24.10 -22.32
C ILE A 28 10.05 -22.68 -22.22
N SER A 29 10.87 -22.28 -23.19
CA SER A 29 11.34 -20.90 -23.29
C SER A 29 10.11 -20.03 -23.52
N GLN A 30 9.58 -19.44 -22.45
CA GLN A 30 8.47 -18.51 -22.53
C GLN A 30 9.03 -17.18 -23.03
N GLU A 31 9.23 -17.08 -24.35
CA GLU A 31 9.48 -15.80 -24.99
C GLU A 31 8.20 -14.97 -24.91
N SER A 32 8.16 -14.04 -23.96
CA SER A 32 7.07 -13.09 -23.82
C SER A 32 7.16 -12.08 -24.97
N PRO A 33 6.13 -11.94 -25.82
CA PRO A 33 6.13 -10.94 -26.88
C PRO A 33 6.32 -9.53 -26.34
N LEU A 34 5.83 -9.24 -25.13
CA LEU A 34 6.02 -7.94 -24.47
C LEU A 34 7.50 -7.67 -24.18
N LEU A 35 8.27 -8.69 -23.77
CA LEU A 35 9.69 -8.55 -23.45
C LEU A 35 10.58 -8.48 -24.69
N SER A 36 10.09 -8.88 -25.87
CA SER A 36 10.77 -8.68 -27.15
C SER A 36 10.71 -7.23 -27.67
N LEU A 37 9.81 -6.39 -27.12
CA LEU A 37 9.71 -4.98 -27.50
C LEU A 37 10.88 -4.18 -26.95
N PRO A 38 11.32 -3.09 -27.62
CA PRO A 38 12.23 -2.12 -27.04
C PRO A 38 11.71 -1.53 -25.71
N PRO A 39 12.60 -1.19 -24.76
CA PRO A 39 12.21 -0.62 -23.46
C PRO A 39 11.30 0.60 -23.55
N GLU A 40 11.47 1.44 -24.56
CA GLU A 40 10.67 2.66 -24.78
C GLU A 40 9.21 2.31 -25.05
N LEU A 41 8.95 1.29 -25.88
CA LEU A 41 7.59 0.82 -26.15
C LEU A 41 6.99 0.13 -24.93
N ARG A 42 7.80 -0.61 -24.15
CA ARG A 42 7.33 -1.21 -22.89
C ARG A 42 6.91 -0.13 -21.90
N ASN A 43 7.69 0.93 -21.75
CA ASN A 43 7.34 2.06 -20.87
C ASN A 43 6.03 2.74 -21.30
N GLN A 44 5.81 2.95 -22.60
CA GLN A 44 4.54 3.49 -23.09
C GLN A 44 3.35 2.58 -22.75
N ILE A 45 3.52 1.26 -22.88
CA ILE A 45 2.49 0.28 -22.48
C ILE A 45 2.25 0.34 -20.97
N TYR A 46 3.32 0.42 -20.15
CA TYR A 46 3.20 0.55 -18.71
C TYR A 46 2.49 1.84 -18.30
N ASP A 47 2.79 2.97 -18.95
CA ASP A 47 2.14 4.25 -18.72
C ASP A 47 0.63 4.15 -18.92
N LEU A 48 0.21 3.56 -20.05
CA LEU A 48 -1.21 3.40 -20.38
C LEU A 48 -1.98 2.53 -19.37
N ILE A 49 -1.31 1.59 -18.70
CA ILE A 49 -1.94 0.62 -17.79
C ILE A 49 -1.86 1.08 -16.32
N LEU A 50 -0.74 1.69 -15.93
CA LEU A 50 -0.39 1.94 -14.54
C LEU A 50 -0.60 3.39 -14.11
N VAL A 51 -0.57 4.34 -15.04
CA VAL A 51 -0.76 5.76 -14.70
C VAL A 51 -2.24 6.08 -14.71
N TYR A 52 -2.76 6.46 -13.54
CA TYR A 52 -4.15 6.83 -13.39
C TYR A 52 -4.39 8.22 -14.01
N PRO A 53 -5.52 8.42 -14.71
CA PRO A 53 -5.89 9.73 -15.25
C PRO A 53 -5.91 10.83 -14.18
N PRO A 54 -5.58 12.08 -14.54
CA PRO A 54 -5.71 13.22 -13.63
C PRO A 54 -7.09 13.27 -12.97
N GLY A 55 -7.12 13.36 -11.64
CA GLY A 55 -8.35 13.36 -10.85
C GLY A 55 -8.75 12.00 -10.30
N THR A 56 -8.24 10.90 -10.86
CA THR A 56 -8.37 9.56 -10.27
C THR A 56 -7.11 9.21 -9.48
N LYS A 57 -7.30 8.52 -8.35
CA LYS A 57 -6.20 8.15 -7.46
C LYS A 57 -6.39 6.73 -6.95
N PRO A 58 -5.39 5.85 -7.08
CA PRO A 58 -5.43 4.55 -6.44
C PRO A 58 -5.61 4.74 -4.93
N THR A 59 -6.64 4.10 -4.37
CA THR A 59 -6.91 4.16 -2.93
C THR A 59 -6.16 3.03 -2.24
N ILE A 60 -5.30 3.37 -1.29
CA ILE A 60 -4.60 2.40 -0.45
C ILE A 60 -5.51 2.06 0.74
N THR A 61 -5.83 0.79 0.86
CA THR A 61 -6.55 0.15 1.97
C THR A 61 -5.63 -0.89 2.63
N PRO A 62 -5.97 -1.40 3.83
CA PRO A 62 -5.20 -2.48 4.45
C PRO A 62 -5.09 -3.73 3.57
N THR A 63 -6.09 -3.98 2.73
CA THR A 63 -6.20 -5.10 1.79
C THR A 63 -5.71 -4.75 0.38
N PHE A 64 -5.11 -3.58 0.19
CA PHE A 64 -4.70 -3.13 -1.14
C PHE A 64 -3.64 -4.05 -1.74
N SER A 65 -3.95 -4.56 -2.93
CA SER A 65 -3.00 -5.31 -3.77
C SER A 65 -2.43 -4.41 -4.85
N PRO A 66 -1.10 -4.45 -5.12
CA PRO A 66 -0.52 -3.77 -6.28
C PRO A 66 -1.17 -4.24 -7.59
N PRO A 67 -1.09 -3.43 -8.67
CA PRO A 67 -1.58 -3.83 -9.99
C PRO A 67 -1.04 -5.20 -10.43
N PRO A 68 -1.86 -6.09 -11.01
CA PRO A 68 -1.45 -7.43 -11.41
C PRO A 68 -0.21 -7.47 -12.31
N LEU A 69 -0.01 -6.44 -13.15
CA LEU A 69 1.15 -6.30 -14.01
C LEU A 69 2.49 -6.34 -13.23
N LEU A 70 2.51 -5.82 -12.00
CA LEU A 70 3.69 -5.83 -11.12
C LEU A 70 3.99 -7.20 -10.49
N SER A 71 3.14 -8.20 -10.77
CA SER A 71 3.24 -9.56 -10.24
C SER A 71 3.56 -10.60 -11.31
N VAL A 72 3.72 -10.20 -12.59
CA VAL A 72 3.91 -11.13 -13.71
C VAL A 72 5.31 -11.76 -13.71
N CYS A 73 6.37 -10.95 -13.78
CA CYS A 73 7.75 -11.43 -13.71
C CYS A 73 8.68 -10.35 -13.13
N SER A 74 9.89 -10.75 -12.73
CA SER A 74 10.87 -9.85 -12.11
C SER A 74 11.25 -8.67 -13.01
N GLN A 75 11.42 -8.89 -14.32
CA GLN A 75 11.78 -7.83 -15.26
C GLN A 75 10.69 -6.75 -15.34
N ILE A 76 9.44 -7.14 -15.64
CA ILE A 76 8.31 -6.20 -15.71
C ILE A 76 8.15 -5.47 -14.38
N ARG A 77 8.24 -6.19 -13.26
CA ARG A 77 8.15 -5.58 -11.93
C ARG A 77 9.22 -4.50 -11.73
N CYS A 78 10.49 -4.78 -12.05
CA CYS A 78 11.57 -3.81 -11.88
C CYS A 78 11.41 -2.54 -12.72
N GLU A 79 10.94 -2.69 -13.96
CA GLU A 79 10.72 -1.56 -14.87
C GLU A 79 9.49 -0.75 -14.47
N ALA A 80 8.36 -1.43 -14.30
CA ALA A 80 7.05 -0.82 -14.15
C ALA A 80 6.76 -0.30 -12.74
N LEU A 81 7.35 -0.90 -11.69
CA LEU A 81 7.13 -0.46 -10.30
C LEU A 81 7.55 0.99 -10.09
N LYS A 82 8.72 1.38 -10.61
CA LYS A 82 9.25 2.76 -10.44
C LYS A 82 8.37 3.79 -11.13
N LEU A 83 7.92 3.47 -12.34
CA LEU A 83 7.03 4.30 -13.13
C LEU A 83 5.69 4.46 -12.41
N TRP A 84 5.08 3.35 -11.99
CA TRP A 84 3.81 3.37 -11.26
C TRP A 84 3.89 4.21 -9.98
N LEU A 85 4.95 4.01 -9.20
CA LEU A 85 5.14 4.69 -7.92
C LEU A 85 5.43 6.19 -8.04
N SER A 86 6.16 6.63 -9.08
CA SER A 86 6.55 8.04 -9.27
C SER A 86 5.48 8.88 -10.00
N ALA A 87 4.74 8.26 -10.91
CA ALA A 87 3.72 8.94 -11.72
C ALA A 87 2.39 9.12 -10.99
N ASN A 88 2.04 8.24 -10.06
CA ASN A 88 0.74 8.27 -9.39
C ASN A 88 0.72 9.07 -8.08
N THR A 89 -0.46 9.59 -7.76
CA THR A 89 -0.77 10.09 -6.41
C THR A 89 -1.71 9.12 -5.71
N PHE A 90 -1.28 8.59 -4.59
CA PHE A 90 -2.03 7.61 -3.81
C PHE A 90 -3.00 8.30 -2.86
N SER A 91 -4.21 7.76 -2.72
CA SER A 91 -5.17 8.25 -1.74
C SER A 91 -5.24 7.30 -0.55
N ILE A 92 -4.97 7.80 0.65
CA ILE A 92 -5.02 7.01 1.88
C ILE A 92 -6.09 7.61 2.78
N THR A 93 -6.99 6.77 3.29
CA THR A 93 -7.99 7.22 4.26
C THR A 93 -7.43 6.99 5.65
N ILE A 94 -7.36 8.06 6.44
CA ILE A 94 -6.90 8.08 7.82
C ILE A 94 -8.14 8.15 8.70
N PHE A 95 -8.26 7.22 9.65
CA PHE A 95 -9.34 7.15 10.64
C PHE A 95 -8.76 7.50 12.00
N ASP A 96 -9.43 8.36 12.76
CA ASP A 96 -9.06 8.71 14.14
C ASP A 96 -7.58 9.09 14.29
N CYS A 97 -7.09 9.85 13.30
CA CYS A 97 -5.69 10.27 13.15
C CYS A 97 -4.65 9.14 13.06
N ASP A 98 -5.03 7.87 12.88
CA ASP A 98 -4.10 6.75 12.77
C ASP A 98 -3.36 6.72 11.41
N VAL A 99 -2.06 7.03 11.46
CA VAL A 99 -1.18 7.07 10.30
C VAL A 99 -0.53 5.72 9.96
N GLY A 100 -0.85 4.64 10.68
CA GLY A 100 -0.20 3.33 10.54
C GLY A 100 -0.18 2.81 9.10
N LEU A 101 -1.30 2.91 8.38
CA LEU A 101 -1.38 2.48 6.97
C LEU A 101 -0.47 3.31 6.05
N ALA A 102 -0.42 4.62 6.25
CA ALA A 102 0.43 5.52 5.46
C ALA A 102 1.92 5.24 5.72
N LYS A 103 2.31 5.02 6.98
CA LYS A 103 3.68 4.62 7.34
C LYS A 103 4.08 3.30 6.68
N ARG A 104 3.21 2.28 6.75
CA ARG A 104 3.48 0.98 6.10
C ARG A 104 3.66 1.13 4.59
N PHE A 105 2.82 1.93 3.94
CA PHE A 105 2.92 2.20 2.52
C PHE A 105 4.23 2.94 2.17
N GLN A 106 4.57 4.00 2.90
CA GLN A 106 5.83 4.73 2.75
C GLN A 106 7.05 3.81 2.91
N ASN A 107 7.07 3.01 3.97
CA ASN A 107 8.19 2.09 4.24
C ASN A 107 8.34 1.05 3.13
N THR A 108 7.21 0.50 2.66
CA THR A 108 7.21 -0.46 1.54
C THR A 108 7.72 0.21 0.26
N PHE A 109 7.31 1.44 -0.01
CA PHE A 109 7.79 2.22 -1.15
C PHE A 109 9.30 2.43 -1.09
N THR A 110 9.82 2.93 0.03
CA THR A 110 11.25 3.25 0.17
C THR A 110 12.10 1.98 0.06
N ALA A 111 11.63 0.87 0.63
CA ALA A 111 12.34 -0.42 0.56
C ALA A 111 12.38 -1.03 -0.84
N THR A 112 11.34 -0.82 -1.66
CA THR A 112 11.17 -1.56 -2.94
C THR A 112 11.47 -0.74 -4.20
N SER A 113 11.36 0.59 -4.14
CA SER A 113 11.46 1.43 -5.34
C SER A 113 12.88 1.89 -5.67
N GLY A 114 13.74 2.03 -4.66
CA GLY A 114 15.04 2.70 -4.79
C GLY A 114 14.94 4.18 -5.23
N LEU A 115 13.74 4.77 -5.16
CA LEU A 115 13.51 6.18 -5.47
C LEU A 115 13.96 7.06 -4.31
N LYS A 116 14.58 8.21 -4.63
CA LYS A 116 15.01 9.20 -3.64
C LYS A 116 13.84 10.01 -3.07
N GLU A 117 12.79 10.17 -3.86
CA GLU A 117 11.60 10.93 -3.50
C GLU A 117 10.56 10.03 -2.83
N ALA A 118 9.86 10.57 -1.84
CA ALA A 118 8.72 9.90 -1.22
C ALA A 118 7.54 9.76 -2.20
N PRO A 119 6.67 8.74 -2.04
CA PRO A 119 5.43 8.64 -2.78
C PRO A 119 4.58 9.91 -2.60
N LYS A 120 3.95 10.33 -3.70
CA LYS A 120 2.92 11.37 -3.66
C LYS A 120 1.68 10.79 -2.98
N MET A 121 1.49 11.11 -1.70
CA MET A 121 0.32 10.68 -0.93
C MET A 121 -0.67 11.84 -0.76
N SER A 122 -1.96 11.49 -0.75
CA SER A 122 -3.03 12.40 -0.41
C SER A 122 -3.95 11.74 0.60
N PHE A 123 -4.18 12.44 1.70
CA PHE A 123 -4.92 11.91 2.82
C PHE A 123 -6.38 12.35 2.76
N ARG A 124 -7.28 11.41 3.05
CA ARG A 124 -8.68 11.69 3.37
C ARG A 124 -8.89 11.43 4.85
N MET A 125 -9.39 12.42 5.57
CA MET A 125 -9.65 12.28 7.00
C MET A 125 -11.07 11.77 7.23
N LYS A 126 -11.22 10.82 8.14
CA LYS A 126 -12.50 10.32 8.67
C LYS A 126 -12.37 10.02 10.16
N GLY A 127 -13.50 9.84 10.83
CA GLY A 127 -13.54 9.53 12.25
C GLY A 127 -13.51 10.77 13.13
N SER A 128 -13.05 10.59 14.36
CA SER A 128 -13.11 11.54 15.45
C SER A 128 -11.72 12.10 15.82
N PRO A 129 -11.67 13.25 16.51
CA PRO A 129 -10.47 13.71 17.19
C PRO A 129 -9.90 12.63 18.11
N TYR A 130 -8.59 12.43 18.06
CA TYR A 130 -7.88 11.56 19.01
C TYR A 130 -6.44 12.05 19.14
N TRP A 131 -6.12 12.67 20.28
CA TRP A 131 -4.88 13.41 20.46
C TRP A 131 -3.67 12.48 20.44
N GLY A 132 -3.77 11.32 21.10
CA GLY A 132 -2.70 10.32 21.11
C GLY A 132 -2.23 9.87 19.72
N ASN A 133 -3.14 9.66 18.76
CA ASN A 133 -2.76 9.28 17.39
C ASN A 133 -2.26 10.48 16.59
N LEU A 134 -2.81 11.68 16.80
CA LEU A 134 -2.26 12.90 16.21
C LEU A 134 -0.81 13.11 16.64
N MET A 135 -0.48 12.89 17.91
CA MET A 135 0.89 12.99 18.41
C MET A 135 1.83 11.98 17.77
N LYS A 136 1.40 10.71 17.63
CA LYS A 136 2.14 9.69 16.88
C LYS A 136 2.36 10.09 15.43
N TRP A 137 1.37 10.72 14.80
CA TRP A 137 1.51 11.21 13.43
C TRP A 137 2.50 12.38 13.34
N CYS A 138 2.39 13.38 14.21
CA CYS A 138 3.36 14.46 14.30
C CYS A 138 4.80 13.94 14.47
N GLU A 139 5.00 12.93 15.31
CA GLU A 139 6.30 12.29 15.50
C GLU A 139 6.81 11.62 14.21
N ALA A 140 5.93 10.89 13.53
CA ALA A 140 6.26 10.27 12.25
C ALA A 140 6.62 11.31 11.17
N VAL A 141 5.94 12.46 11.15
CA VAL A 141 6.27 13.57 10.24
C VAL A 141 7.63 14.16 10.59
N TYR A 142 7.89 14.42 11.87
CA TYR A 142 9.17 14.96 12.34
C TYR A 142 10.35 14.06 11.96
N LYS A 143 10.18 12.73 12.07
CA LYS A 143 11.19 11.73 11.68
C LYS A 143 11.31 11.50 10.17
N GLY A 144 10.42 12.08 9.36
CA GLY A 144 10.37 11.84 7.92
C GLY A 144 9.82 10.46 7.52
N GLU A 145 9.13 9.77 8.43
CA GLU A 145 8.48 8.47 8.18
C GLU A 145 7.15 8.61 7.43
N THR A 146 6.61 9.83 7.36
CA THR A 146 5.39 10.16 6.60
C THR A 146 5.36 11.66 6.27
N THR A 147 4.34 12.10 5.52
CA THR A 147 4.17 13.52 5.16
C THR A 147 3.18 14.20 6.10
N TRP A 148 3.29 15.53 6.22
CA TRP A 148 2.27 16.32 6.90
C TRP A 148 0.94 16.27 6.13
N PHE A 149 -0.15 16.54 6.85
CA PHE A 149 -1.48 16.64 6.27
C PHE A 149 -1.68 18.03 5.66
N GLN A 150 -2.24 18.11 4.46
CA GLN A 150 -2.64 19.37 3.84
C GLN A 150 -4.13 19.32 3.51
N CYS A 151 -4.94 20.02 4.32
CA CYS A 151 -6.33 20.25 3.96
C CYS A 151 -6.40 21.18 2.73
N LYS A 152 -6.99 20.71 1.64
CA LYS A 152 -7.17 21.49 0.40
C LYS A 152 -8.55 22.14 0.29
N LYS A 153 -9.43 21.92 1.28
CA LYS A 153 -10.81 22.41 1.25
C LYS A 153 -10.87 23.82 1.84
N GLU A 154 -11.28 24.78 1.02
CA GLU A 154 -11.59 26.12 1.48
C GLU A 154 -12.76 26.07 2.48
N GLY A 155 -12.63 26.76 3.62
CA GLY A 155 -13.61 26.69 4.71
C GLY A 155 -13.61 25.39 5.51
N ALA A 156 -12.51 24.62 5.49
CA ALA A 156 -12.34 23.48 6.38
C ALA A 156 -12.50 23.89 7.86
N LYS A 157 -13.15 23.04 8.65
CA LYS A 157 -13.40 23.24 10.09
C LYS A 157 -13.06 21.96 10.86
N GLY A 158 -12.95 22.07 12.19
CA GLY A 158 -12.80 20.94 13.10
C GLY A 158 -11.50 20.16 12.88
N LEU A 159 -11.62 18.82 12.94
CA LEU A 159 -10.55 17.83 12.82
C LEU A 159 -9.45 18.17 11.81
N SER A 160 -9.82 18.45 10.56
CA SER A 160 -8.86 18.65 9.46
C SER A 160 -7.95 19.87 9.64
N VAL A 161 -8.42 20.92 10.33
CA VAL A 161 -7.66 22.15 10.56
C VAL A 161 -6.60 21.92 11.62
N VAL A 162 -7.00 21.31 12.74
CA VAL A 162 -6.08 20.96 13.85
C VAL A 162 -4.99 20.03 13.36
N VAL A 163 -5.36 18.96 12.65
CA VAL A 163 -4.38 18.00 12.09
C VAL A 163 -3.42 18.68 11.11
N THR A 164 -3.93 19.58 10.24
CA THR A 164 -3.07 20.33 9.31
C THR A 164 -2.06 21.19 10.06
N ALA A 165 -2.51 21.95 11.06
CA ALA A 165 -1.66 22.84 11.83
C ALA A 165 -0.60 22.06 12.63
N ALA A 166 -1.01 21.04 13.38
CA ALA A 166 -0.12 20.22 14.20
C ALA A 166 0.94 19.49 13.38
N THR A 167 0.53 18.79 12.30
CA THR A 167 1.50 18.06 11.45
C THR A 167 2.44 19.00 10.71
N ARG A 168 1.99 20.21 10.34
CA ARG A 168 2.86 21.23 9.75
C ARG A 168 3.85 21.81 10.77
N MET A 169 3.43 22.04 12.01
CA MET A 169 4.33 22.46 13.09
C MET A 169 5.44 21.43 13.30
N ALA A 170 5.09 20.14 13.31
CA ALA A 170 6.04 19.04 13.45
C ALA A 170 7.00 18.89 12.25
N GLY A 171 6.50 19.09 11.03
CA GLY A 171 7.29 18.99 9.80
C GLY A 171 8.11 20.23 9.43
N THR A 172 8.10 21.28 10.25
CA THR A 172 8.82 22.52 9.95
C THR A 172 10.34 22.30 10.08
N PRO A 173 11.15 22.53 9.03
CA PRO A 173 12.60 22.36 9.09
C PRO A 173 13.26 23.23 10.18
N GLY A 174 14.30 22.70 10.82
CA GLY A 174 15.11 23.46 11.78
C GLY A 174 14.56 23.54 13.22
N ARG A 175 13.51 22.77 13.55
CA ARG A 175 13.01 22.63 14.93
C ARG A 175 14.05 21.93 15.84
N LYS A 176 14.19 22.43 17.07
CA LYS A 176 15.10 21.88 18.09
C LYS A 176 14.50 20.62 18.72
N GLY A 177 14.91 19.42 18.28
CA GLY A 177 14.54 18.15 18.94
C GLY A 177 13.03 17.83 18.94
N TRP A 178 12.69 16.54 19.08
CA TRP A 178 11.29 16.13 19.18
C TRP A 178 10.62 16.60 20.48
N ASP A 179 11.34 16.61 21.60
CA ASP A 179 10.76 16.96 22.91
C ASP A 179 10.21 18.38 22.95
N ARG A 180 10.88 19.34 22.29
CA ARG A 180 10.37 20.71 22.22
C ARG A 180 9.15 20.83 21.32
N VAL A 181 9.16 20.10 20.19
CA VAL A 181 7.99 20.04 19.29
C VAL A 181 6.80 19.44 20.03
N ARG A 182 7.03 18.37 20.82
CA ARG A 182 6.01 17.74 21.67
C ARG A 182 5.47 18.73 22.70
N GLU A 183 6.32 19.44 23.43
CA GLU A 183 5.91 20.45 24.41
C GLU A 183 5.06 21.56 23.77
N ASP A 184 5.50 22.08 22.62
CA ASP A 184 4.76 23.10 21.86
C ASP A 184 3.37 22.57 21.42
N LEU A 185 3.29 21.30 20.98
CA LEU A 185 2.04 20.65 20.58
C LEU A 185 1.10 20.41 21.76
N GLU A 186 1.62 19.92 22.89
CA GLU A 186 0.83 19.72 24.12
C GLU A 186 0.24 21.04 24.64
N GLY A 187 1.02 22.12 24.62
CA GLY A 187 0.50 23.46 24.93
C GLY A 187 -0.62 23.90 23.98
N TRP A 188 -0.64 23.36 22.75
CA TRP A 188 -1.66 23.63 21.75
C TRP A 188 -2.92 22.77 21.90
N ARG A 189 -2.90 21.71 22.73
CA ARG A 189 -4.05 20.81 22.94
C ARG A 189 -5.30 21.55 23.40
N HIS A 190 -5.15 22.49 24.33
CA HIS A 190 -6.27 23.31 24.78
C HIS A 190 -6.86 24.19 23.68
N VAL A 191 -6.01 24.71 22.78
CA VAL A 191 -6.47 25.48 21.60
C VAL A 191 -7.21 24.58 20.63
N ALA A 192 -6.75 23.33 20.43
CA ALA A 192 -7.48 22.34 19.67
C ALA A 192 -8.86 22.04 20.30
N GLY A 193 -8.92 21.93 21.63
CA GLY A 193 -10.16 21.78 22.40
C GLY A 193 -11.19 22.90 22.17
N LEU A 194 -10.74 24.14 21.97
CA LEU A 194 -11.63 25.26 21.61
C LEU A 194 -12.24 25.12 20.21
N VAL A 195 -11.59 24.37 19.32
CA VAL A 195 -12.09 24.09 17.97
C VAL A 195 -13.06 22.90 17.98
N ASP A 196 -12.75 21.88 18.79
CA ASP A 196 -13.52 20.66 18.96
C ASP A 196 -13.17 20.04 20.32
N GLU A 197 -14.14 19.93 21.23
CA GLU A 197 -13.92 19.45 22.61
C GLU A 197 -13.38 18.01 22.63
N GLY A 198 -13.62 17.21 21.58
CA GLY A 198 -13.10 15.84 21.46
C GLY A 198 -11.57 15.74 21.43
N TRP A 199 -10.84 16.84 21.27
CA TRP A 199 -9.37 16.84 21.43
C TRP A 199 -8.90 16.78 22.90
N LEU A 200 -9.80 17.07 23.84
CA LEU A 200 -9.49 17.02 25.28
C LEU A 200 -9.71 15.61 25.84
N ASP A 201 -10.61 14.84 25.24
CA ASP A 201 -10.92 13.48 25.64
C ASP A 201 -10.02 12.48 24.90
N ASP A 202 -9.01 11.95 25.61
CA ASP A 202 -8.35 10.71 25.18
C ASP A 202 -9.12 9.54 25.82
N ASP A 203 -10.38 9.36 25.45
CA ASP A 203 -11.07 8.12 25.83
C ASP A 203 -10.27 6.97 25.20
N GLU A 204 -9.70 6.11 26.04
CA GLU A 204 -9.16 4.82 25.61
C GLU A 204 -10.29 4.03 24.95
N VAL A 205 -10.47 4.19 23.63
CA VAL A 205 -11.20 3.22 22.81
C VAL A 205 -10.28 2.01 22.64
N GLY A 206 -9.96 1.36 23.76
CA GLY A 206 -9.71 -0.06 23.79
C GLY A 206 -10.99 -0.74 23.32
N GLU A 207 -10.87 -1.60 22.32
CA GLU A 207 -11.93 -2.50 21.87
C GLU A 207 -13.16 -1.83 21.25
N ARG A 208 -13.05 -1.37 20.00
CA ARG A 208 -14.17 -1.49 19.06
C ARG A 208 -13.66 -1.60 17.63
N SER A 209 -14.03 -2.72 16.99
CA SER A 209 -13.93 -3.03 15.56
C SER A 209 -12.78 -3.96 15.14
N GLU A 210 -12.63 -5.09 15.82
CA GLU A 210 -12.79 -6.35 15.06
C GLU A 210 -14.26 -6.44 14.65
N LEU A 211 -14.55 -6.85 13.41
CA LEU A 211 -15.83 -6.77 12.68
C LEU A 211 -15.95 -5.52 11.78
N ILE A 212 -15.35 -5.59 10.59
CA ILE A 212 -16.00 -5.72 9.27
C ILE A 212 -14.93 -6.09 8.23
#